data_AF-A0AAW7X591-F1
#
_entry.id   AF-A0AAW7X591-F1
#
_cell.length_a   1.000
_cell.length_b   1.000
_cell.length_c   1.000
_cell.angle_alpha   90.00
_cell.angle_beta   90.00
_cell.angle_gamma   90.00
#
_symmetry.space_group_name_H-M   'P 1'
#
loop_
_entity.id
_entity.type
_entity.pdbx_description
1 polymer ?
#
loop_
_entity_poly.entity_id
_entity_poly.type
_entity_poly.pdbx_seq_one_letter_code
_entity_poly.pdbx_strand_id
1 'polypeptide(L)'
;MKRTKNERKGNKLKKLREDDNTHYYLSVGKWAEVDSDKVSFTGCGALKPKYYKEYYFCCKDCGVNQVWTAQQQKWWYEEAGGKLETRAVRCRACRLKEKMRISQARATHLTGLSQKRQKYCITKL
;
A
#
# COMPACT_ATOMS: atom_id res chain seq x y z
N MET A 1 -15.05 48.69 14.02
CA MET A 1 -13.64 48.23 14.10
C MET A 1 -13.22 47.62 12.76
N LYS A 2 -12.27 48.21 12.04
CA LYS A 2 -11.81 47.70 10.73
C LYS A 2 -10.67 46.70 10.96
N ARG A 3 -10.94 45.39 10.75
CA ARG A 3 -9.94 44.31 10.82
C ARG A 3 -8.67 44.67 10.02
N THR A 4 -7.51 44.42 10.62
CA THR A 4 -6.21 44.81 10.06
C THR A 4 -5.90 44.01 8.79
N LYS A 5 -5.07 44.57 7.90
CA LYS A 5 -4.65 43.90 6.64
C LYS A 5 -3.98 42.53 6.91
N ASN A 6 -3.36 42.37 8.08
CA ASN A 6 -2.77 41.10 8.55
C ASN A 6 -3.82 40.08 9.02
N GLU A 7 -4.88 40.47 9.72
CA GLU A 7 -6.01 39.57 10.04
C GLU A 7 -6.72 39.06 8.78
N ARG A 8 -6.87 39.93 7.77
CA ARG A 8 -7.48 39.55 6.48
C ARG A 8 -6.61 38.56 5.68
N LYS A 9 -5.28 38.73 5.71
CA LYS A 9 -4.32 37.80 5.10
C LYS A 9 -4.26 36.44 5.83
N GLY A 10 -4.27 36.44 7.16
CA GLY A 10 -4.31 35.21 7.96
C GLY A 10 -5.59 34.40 7.75
N ASN A 11 -6.73 35.08 7.56
CA ASN A 11 -8.01 34.45 7.26
C ASN A 11 -8.08 33.92 5.81
N LYS A 12 -7.50 34.64 4.83
CA LYS A 12 -7.41 34.16 3.43
C LYS A 12 -6.53 32.91 3.28
N LEU A 13 -5.42 32.83 4.03
CA LEU A 13 -4.55 31.65 4.03
C LEU A 13 -5.18 30.44 4.75
N LYS A 14 -6.02 30.66 5.77
CA LYS A 14 -6.84 29.59 6.38
C LYS A 14 -7.92 29.08 5.42
N LYS A 15 -8.63 29.98 4.73
CA LYS A 15 -9.68 29.64 3.77
C LYS A 15 -9.17 28.88 2.53
N LEU A 16 -7.98 29.21 2.04
CA LEU A 16 -7.33 28.49 0.92
C LEU A 16 -6.88 27.05 1.25
N ARG A 17 -6.85 26.65 2.54
CA ARG A 17 -6.57 25.27 2.99
C ARG A 17 -7.84 24.43 3.23
N GLU A 18 -9.01 25.06 3.23
CA GLU A 18 -10.30 24.37 3.37
C GLU A 18 -10.82 23.90 1.99
N ASP A 19 -10.23 24.40 0.89
CA ASP A 19 -10.59 24.12 -0.50
C ASP A 19 -9.73 23.01 -1.15
N ASP A 20 -9.10 22.12 -0.38
CA ASP A 20 -8.30 21.00 -0.90
C ASP A 20 -9.13 19.96 -1.71
N ASN A 21 -10.44 20.17 -1.83
CA ASN A 21 -11.44 19.21 -2.32
C ASN A 21 -11.36 17.85 -1.62
N THR A 22 -10.71 17.76 -0.45
CA THR A 22 -10.53 16.52 0.31
C THR A 22 -11.87 15.83 0.59
N HIS A 23 -12.88 16.61 1.01
CA HIS A 23 -14.24 16.10 1.21
C HIS A 23 -14.81 15.45 -0.07
N TYR A 24 -14.62 16.09 -1.22
CA TYR A 24 -15.04 15.55 -2.51
C TYR A 24 -14.29 14.25 -2.86
N TYR A 25 -12.96 14.21 -2.70
CA TYR A 25 -12.18 13.02 -3.03
C TYR A 25 -12.44 11.83 -2.10
N LEU A 26 -12.78 12.09 -0.83
CA LEU A 26 -13.26 11.08 0.10
C LEU A 26 -14.67 10.62 -0.28
N SER A 27 -15.58 11.54 -0.63
CA SER A 27 -16.96 11.19 -0.99
C SER A 27 -17.05 10.34 -2.26
N VAL A 28 -16.19 10.59 -3.25
CA VAL A 28 -16.12 9.78 -4.48
C VAL A 28 -15.26 8.51 -4.31
N GLY A 29 -14.70 8.27 -3.13
CA GLY A 29 -13.89 7.08 -2.84
C GLY A 29 -12.52 7.03 -3.53
N LYS A 30 -12.06 8.15 -4.11
CA LYS A 30 -10.72 8.27 -4.69
C LYS A 30 -9.64 8.33 -3.62
N TRP A 31 -9.94 8.93 -2.47
CA TRP A 31 -9.06 8.93 -1.30
C TRP A 31 -9.62 8.01 -0.22
N ALA A 32 -8.75 7.56 0.68
CA ALA A 32 -9.15 6.76 1.83
C ALA A 32 -8.45 7.27 3.08
N GLU A 33 -9.20 7.38 4.17
CA GLU A 33 -8.65 7.77 5.48
C GLU A 33 -7.75 6.68 6.03
N VAL A 34 -6.63 7.10 6.60
CA VAL A 34 -5.61 6.23 7.18
C VAL A 34 -5.97 5.95 8.64
N ASP A 35 -6.03 4.68 9.01
CA ASP A 35 -6.05 4.27 10.41
C ASP A 35 -4.63 4.34 10.96
N SER A 36 -4.34 5.38 11.75
CA SER A 36 -3.00 5.60 12.29
C SER A 36 -2.50 4.47 13.17
N ASP A 37 -3.39 3.72 13.82
CA ASP A 37 -3.01 2.74 14.82
C ASP A 37 -2.62 1.42 14.16
N LYS A 38 -3.22 1.09 13.01
CA LYS A 38 -2.90 -0.10 12.22
C LYS A 38 -1.65 0.03 11.36
N VAL A 39 -1.28 1.26 11.00
CA VAL A 39 -0.13 1.47 10.10
C VAL A 39 1.18 1.32 10.85
N SER A 40 1.88 0.22 10.53
CA SER A 40 3.27 0.03 10.94
C SER A 40 4.18 1.04 10.22
N PHE A 41 4.97 1.78 11.00
CA PHE A 41 5.88 2.78 10.47
C PHE A 41 7.25 2.61 11.15
N THR A 42 8.30 2.36 10.36
CA THR A 42 9.63 1.98 10.85
C THR A 42 10.70 3.06 10.59
N GLY A 43 10.31 4.26 10.16
CA GLY A 43 11.23 5.33 9.79
C GLY A 43 11.48 6.36 10.90
N CYS A 44 12.71 6.85 11.02
CA CYS A 44 13.03 8.06 11.78
C CYS A 44 12.56 9.28 10.96
N GLY A 45 11.43 9.89 11.33
CA GLY A 45 11.07 11.25 10.90
C GLY A 45 10.08 11.43 9.75
N ALA A 46 9.54 10.37 9.12
CA ALA A 46 8.41 10.55 8.21
C ALA A 46 7.08 10.50 8.97
N LEU A 47 6.17 11.43 8.71
CA LEU A 47 4.85 11.42 9.32
C LEU A 47 3.94 10.42 8.60
N LYS A 48 3.11 9.70 9.35
CA LYS A 48 2.05 8.88 8.77
C LYS A 48 1.14 9.78 7.90
N PRO A 49 0.81 9.36 6.66
CA PRO A 49 -0.11 10.13 5.83
C PRO A 49 -1.49 10.18 6.50
N LYS A 50 -2.23 11.28 6.29
CA LYS A 50 -3.63 11.38 6.73
C LYS A 50 -4.59 10.63 5.80
N TYR A 51 -4.25 10.58 4.52
CA TYR A 51 -5.08 9.96 3.48
C TYR A 51 -4.21 9.19 2.50
N TYR A 52 -4.71 8.05 2.02
CA TYR A 52 -4.22 7.37 0.83
C TYR A 52 -4.82 8.02 -0.41
N LYS A 53 -4.00 8.14 -1.47
CA LYS A 53 -4.39 8.75 -2.76
C LYS A 53 -4.13 7.77 -3.88
N GLU A 54 -4.96 7.75 -4.92
CA GLU A 54 -4.74 6.87 -6.08
C GLU A 54 -3.38 7.10 -6.72
N TYR A 55 -2.71 6.00 -7.12
CA TYR A 55 -1.47 6.05 -7.88
C TYR A 55 -1.61 5.29 -9.19
N TYR A 56 -1.33 5.96 -10.30
CA TYR A 56 -1.22 5.31 -11.60
C TYR A 56 0.11 4.58 -11.68
N PHE A 57 0.09 3.35 -12.19
CA PHE A 57 1.30 2.57 -12.43
C PHE A 57 1.15 1.72 -13.69
N CYS A 58 2.27 1.44 -14.32
CA CYS A 58 2.37 0.49 -15.42
C CYS A 58 2.80 -0.88 -14.85
N CYS A 59 2.09 -1.94 -15.19
CA CYS A 59 2.44 -3.28 -14.74
C CYS A 59 3.77 -3.72 -15.37
N LYS A 60 4.77 -4.04 -14.54
CA LYS A 60 6.10 -4.40 -15.05
C LYS A 60 6.16 -5.66 -15.93
N ASP A 61 5.22 -6.60 -15.75
CA ASP A 61 5.25 -7.86 -16.52
C ASP A 61 4.44 -7.79 -17.83
N CYS A 62 3.30 -7.08 -17.87
CA CYS A 62 2.42 -7.04 -19.04
C CYS A 62 2.20 -5.65 -19.64
N GLY A 63 2.79 -4.59 -19.05
CA GLY A 63 2.72 -3.22 -19.58
C GLY A 63 1.38 -2.51 -19.43
N VAL A 64 0.34 -3.15 -18.87
CA VAL A 64 -0.98 -2.51 -18.73
C VAL A 64 -0.94 -1.39 -17.69
N ASN A 65 -1.51 -0.24 -18.02
CA ASN A 65 -1.72 0.87 -17.10
C ASN A 65 -2.87 0.56 -16.15
N GLN A 66 -2.63 0.73 -14.84
CA GLN A 66 -3.65 0.56 -13.82
C GLN A 66 -3.56 1.63 -12.76
N VAL A 67 -4.62 1.70 -11.96
CA VAL A 67 -4.72 2.56 -10.79
C VAL A 67 -4.60 1.68 -9.55
N TRP A 68 -3.64 2.01 -8.69
CA TRP A 68 -3.60 1.52 -7.33
C TRP A 68 -4.48 2.41 -6.46
N THR A 69 -5.71 1.95 -6.23
CA THR A 69 -6.74 2.75 -5.57
C THR A 69 -6.39 2.98 -4.10
N ALA A 70 -6.97 4.02 -3.51
CA ALA A 70 -6.75 4.32 -2.09
C ALA A 70 -7.26 3.18 -1.18
N GLN A 71 -8.33 2.50 -1.55
CA GLN A 71 -8.82 1.32 -0.80
C GLN A 71 -7.85 0.13 -0.88
N GLN A 72 -7.25 -0.11 -2.05
CA GLN A 72 -6.25 -1.17 -2.20
C GLN A 72 -4.98 -0.87 -1.39
N GLN A 73 -4.61 0.41 -1.27
CA GLN A 73 -3.54 0.84 -0.38
C GLN A 73 -3.90 0.63 1.08
N LYS A 74 -5.12 1.03 1.49
CA LYS A 74 -5.61 0.85 2.85
C LYS A 74 -5.51 -0.60 3.30
N TRP A 75 -6.07 -1.53 2.51
CA TRP A 75 -5.94 -2.96 2.79
C TRP A 75 -4.48 -3.43 2.85
N TRP A 76 -3.62 -2.98 1.94
CA TRP A 76 -2.23 -3.43 1.89
C TRP A 76 -1.43 -2.99 3.12
N TYR A 77 -1.57 -1.73 3.55
CA TYR A 77 -0.78 -1.19 4.65
C TYR A 77 -1.35 -1.55 6.02
N GLU A 78 -2.67 -1.57 6.16
CA GLU A 78 -3.33 -1.77 7.46
C GLU A 78 -3.59 -3.26 7.75
N GLU A 79 -4.11 -4.02 6.77
CA GLU A 79 -4.55 -5.40 6.99
C GLU A 79 -3.47 -6.42 6.59
N ALA A 80 -2.79 -6.19 5.45
CA ALA A 80 -1.71 -7.07 5.00
C ALA A 80 -0.35 -6.75 5.63
N GLY A 81 -0.22 -5.63 6.34
CA GLY A 81 1.02 -5.21 7.03
C GLY A 81 2.16 -4.82 6.09
N GLY A 82 1.84 -4.37 4.88
CA GLY A 82 2.82 -3.85 3.93
C GLY A 82 3.50 -2.58 4.45
N LYS A 83 4.77 -2.36 4.08
CA LYS A 83 5.49 -1.15 4.48
C LYS A 83 5.07 0.05 3.64
N LEU A 84 4.94 1.22 4.26
CA LEU A 84 4.47 2.45 3.59
C LEU A 84 5.32 2.91 2.40
N GLU A 85 6.61 2.53 2.34
CA GLU A 85 7.48 2.83 1.20
C GLU A 85 7.18 1.97 -0.06
N THR A 86 6.42 0.88 0.10
CA THR A 86 6.14 -0.04 -1.00
C THR A 86 5.03 0.46 -1.92
N ARG A 87 5.11 0.16 -3.22
CA ARG A 87 4.07 0.52 -4.19
C ARG A 87 3.61 -0.67 -5.03
N ALA A 88 2.39 -0.59 -5.56
CA ALA A 88 1.93 -1.56 -6.54
C ALA A 88 2.74 -1.44 -7.85
N VAL A 89 3.36 -2.54 -8.26
CA VAL A 89 4.15 -2.65 -9.50
C VAL A 89 3.58 -3.67 -10.49
N ARG A 90 2.55 -4.40 -10.07
CA ARG A 90 1.92 -5.49 -10.85
C ARG A 90 0.40 -5.41 -10.78
N CYS A 91 -0.24 -5.67 -11.91
CA CYS A 91 -1.68 -5.85 -11.98
C CYS A 91 -2.13 -7.08 -11.18
N ARG A 92 -3.44 -7.19 -10.92
CA ARG A 92 -4.01 -8.33 -10.19
C ARG A 92 -3.72 -9.66 -10.89
N ALA A 93 -3.88 -9.72 -12.20
CA ALA A 93 -3.63 -10.93 -12.99
C ALA A 93 -2.17 -11.40 -12.87
N CYS A 94 -1.19 -10.50 -13.02
CA CYS A 94 0.22 -10.85 -12.88
C CYS A 94 0.61 -11.19 -11.43
N ARG A 95 -0.01 -10.55 -10.42
CA ARG A 95 0.16 -10.96 -9.03
C ARG A 95 -0.33 -12.39 -8.77
N LEU A 96 -1.45 -12.80 -9.37
CA LEU A 96 -1.95 -14.18 -9.24
C LEU A 96 -1.02 -15.19 -9.91
N LYS A 97 -0.54 -14.89 -11.12
CA LYS A 97 0.45 -15.74 -11.82
C LYS A 97 1.72 -15.92 -10.97
N GLU A 98 2.24 -14.82 -10.41
CA GLU A 98 3.43 -14.88 -9.56
C GLU A 98 3.19 -15.66 -8.27
N LYS A 99 2.02 -15.51 -7.64
CA LYS A 99 1.63 -16.32 -6.47
C LYS A 99 1.60 -17.81 -6.80
N MET A 100 1.05 -18.20 -7.96
CA MET A 100 1.05 -19.59 -8.42
C MET A 100 2.47 -20.11 -8.67
N ARG A 101 3.34 -19.31 -9.29
CA ARG A 101 4.74 -19.68 -9.51
C ARG A 101 5.49 -19.92 -8.19
N ILE A 102 5.31 -19.03 -7.21
CA ILE A 102 5.91 -19.15 -5.88
C ILE A 102 5.36 -20.37 -5.13
N SER A 103 4.05 -20.63 -5.20
CA SER A 103 3.47 -21.79 -4.52
C SER A 103 3.97 -23.11 -5.09
N GLN A 104 4.09 -23.22 -6.42
CA GLN A 104 4.67 -24.39 -7.09
C GLN A 104 6.13 -24.60 -6.67
N ALA A 105 6.94 -23.54 -6.70
CA ALA A 105 8.35 -23.62 -6.27
C ALA A 105 8.49 -24.01 -4.78
N ARG A 106 7.58 -23.54 -3.92
CA ARG A 106 7.55 -23.93 -2.51
C ARG A 106 7.17 -25.39 -2.34
N ALA A 107 6.19 -25.88 -3.11
CA ALA A 107 5.78 -27.27 -3.07
C ALA A 107 6.93 -28.21 -3.45
N THR A 108 7.60 -27.94 -4.58
CA THR A 108 8.74 -28.76 -5.02
C THR A 108 9.89 -28.75 -4.01
N HIS A 109 10.20 -27.60 -3.41
CA HIS A 109 11.20 -27.48 -2.36
C HIS A 109 10.85 -28.33 -1.13
N LEU A 110 9.59 -28.27 -0.65
CA LEU A 110 9.14 -29.06 0.50
C LEU A 110 9.17 -30.56 0.22
N THR A 111 8.76 -30.99 -0.97
CA THR A 111 8.85 -32.40 -1.39
C THR A 111 10.29 -32.88 -1.37
N GLY A 112 11.23 -32.09 -1.92
CA GLY A 112 12.65 -32.42 -1.90
C GLY A 112 13.23 -32.51 -0.48
N LEU A 113 12.83 -31.61 0.42
CA LEU A 113 13.22 -31.66 1.84
C LEU A 113 12.69 -32.93 2.54
N SER A 114 11.43 -33.31 2.27
CA SER A 114 10.83 -34.53 2.81
C SER A 114 11.58 -35.79 2.35
N GLN A 115 11.86 -35.90 1.05
CA GLN A 115 12.62 -37.04 0.50
C GLN A 115 14.03 -37.14 1.09
N LYS A 116 14.73 -36.00 1.24
CA LYS A 116 16.05 -35.99 1.90
C LYS A 116 15.94 -36.48 3.34
N ARG A 117 15.00 -35.94 4.13
CA ARG A 117 14.78 -36.36 5.53
C ARG A 117 14.50 -37.85 5.64
N GLN A 118 13.66 -38.39 4.77
CA GLN A 118 13.34 -39.82 4.73
C GLN A 118 14.59 -40.66 4.42
N LYS A 119 15.37 -40.28 3.39
CA LYS A 119 16.63 -40.95 3.05
C LYS A 119 17.60 -40.98 4.24
N TYR A 120 17.84 -39.83 4.88
CA TYR A 120 18.76 -39.74 6.03
C TYR A 120 18.27 -40.53 7.25
N CYS A 121 16.97 -40.66 7.47
CA CYS A 121 16.40 -41.47 8.53
C CYS A 121 16.63 -42.97 8.27
N ILE A 122 16.41 -43.42 7.02
CA ILE A 122 16.61 -44.82 6.62
C ILE A 122 18.09 -45.22 6.66
N THR A 123 18.99 -44.35 6.22
CA THR A 123 20.44 -44.67 6.17
C THR A 123 21.17 -44.54 7.52
N LYS A 124 20.50 -44.05 8.57
CA LYS A 124 21.08 -43.89 9.92
C LYS A 124 20.59 -44.96 10.92
N LEU A 125 19.78 -45.92 10.46
CA LEU A 125 19.45 -47.17 11.16
C LEU A 125 20.38 -48.28 10.68
#